data_AF-A0A842XWJ8-F1
#
_entry.id   AF-A0A842XWJ8-F1
#
_cell.length_a   1.000
_cell.length_b   1.000
_cell.length_c   1.000
_cell.angle_alpha   90.00
_cell.angle_beta   90.00
_cell.angle_gamma   90.00
#
_symmetry.space_group_name_H-M   'P 1'
#
loop_
_entity.id
_entity.type
_entity.pdbx_description
1 polymer ?
#
loop_
_entity_poly.entity_id
_entity_poly.type
_entity_poly.pdbx_seq_one_letter_code
_entity_poly.pdbx_strand_id
1 'polypeptide(L)'
;MKYRAAFTNVVKLSFAKMDGIMGDNLPMSAFRNEKWWSNSPSSVHAKAWLDAGWKMQEVNLDEGYVVFQKVKSLQTKNHRRKRSREKVKKPFTPAPYRAPRSRKPSKTKVAKIYARFKNLERKRASMPKYRGSFKPKSAYEKRLYKPEEKPK
;
A
#
# COMPACT_ATOMS: atom_id res chain seq x y z
N MET A 1 -9.81 -12.58 -41.15
CA MET A 1 -9.23 -13.67 -40.33
C MET A 1 -8.17 -13.10 -39.36
N LYS A 2 -8.42 -13.06 -38.04
CA LYS A 2 -7.60 -12.30 -37.07
C LYS A 2 -6.72 -13.14 -36.12
N TYR A 3 -6.54 -14.45 -36.34
CA TYR A 3 -5.93 -15.34 -35.33
C TYR A 3 -4.84 -16.30 -35.83
N ARG A 4 -3.99 -15.91 -36.79
CA ARG A 4 -2.82 -16.74 -37.19
C ARG A 4 -1.71 -16.76 -36.13
N ALA A 5 -1.67 -15.78 -35.24
CA ALA A 5 -0.61 -15.60 -34.24
C ALA A 5 -0.53 -16.73 -33.20
N ALA A 6 -1.61 -17.51 -33.00
CA ALA A 6 -1.62 -18.62 -32.05
C ALA A 6 -0.73 -19.80 -32.50
N PHE A 7 -0.47 -19.94 -33.81
CA PHE A 7 0.18 -21.12 -34.38
C PHE A 7 1.58 -20.85 -34.96
N THR A 8 1.99 -19.59 -35.08
CA THR A 8 3.31 -19.24 -35.64
C THR A 8 4.32 -19.01 -34.53
N ASN A 9 5.36 -19.84 -34.49
CA ASN A 9 6.51 -19.66 -33.58
C ASN A 9 7.51 -18.63 -34.09
N VAL A 10 7.34 -18.12 -35.31
CA VAL A 10 8.21 -17.13 -35.95
C VAL A 10 7.34 -16.02 -36.52
N VAL A 11 7.75 -14.76 -36.32
CA VAL A 11 7.04 -13.59 -36.84
C VAL A 11 8.06 -12.63 -37.47
N LYS A 12 7.85 -12.29 -38.75
CA LYS A 12 8.55 -11.22 -39.45
C LYS A 12 7.75 -9.92 -39.29
N LEU A 13 8.38 -8.87 -38.75
CA LEU A 13 7.78 -7.56 -38.52
C LEU A 13 8.64 -6.48 -39.19
N SER A 14 8.02 -5.57 -39.93
CA SER A 14 8.68 -4.35 -40.39
C SER A 14 8.73 -3.31 -39.27
N PHE A 15 9.65 -2.36 -39.36
CA PHE A 15 9.76 -1.28 -38.36
C PHE A 15 8.46 -0.48 -38.22
N ALA A 16 7.82 -0.10 -39.34
CA ALA A 16 6.52 0.59 -39.31
C ALA A 16 5.42 -0.21 -38.60
N LYS A 17 5.45 -1.55 -38.69
CA LYS A 17 4.49 -2.41 -37.99
C LYS A 17 4.81 -2.50 -36.50
N MET A 18 6.08 -2.46 -36.12
CA MET A 18 6.51 -2.42 -34.72
C MET A 18 6.07 -1.12 -34.05
N ASP A 19 6.25 0.02 -34.72
CA ASP A 19 5.81 1.34 -34.24
C ASP A 19 4.30 1.35 -33.96
N GLY A 20 3.51 0.82 -34.90
CA GLY A 20 2.06 0.70 -34.74
C GLY A 20 1.62 -0.24 -33.62
N ILE A 21 2.42 -1.26 -33.27
CA ILE A 21 2.15 -2.17 -32.15
C ILE A 21 2.51 -1.51 -30.81
N MET A 22 3.62 -0.77 -30.74
CA MET A 22 4.04 -0.08 -29.52
C MET A 22 3.22 1.19 -29.26
N GLY A 23 2.63 1.77 -30.31
CA GLY A 23 1.93 3.06 -30.25
C GLY A 23 2.89 4.25 -30.12
N ASP A 24 4.18 4.04 -30.41
CA ASP A 24 5.24 5.04 -30.36
C ASP A 24 6.29 4.73 -31.44
N ASN A 25 7.09 5.72 -31.82
CA ASN A 25 8.12 5.57 -32.85
C ASN A 25 9.40 4.94 -32.28
N LEU A 26 9.97 3.98 -33.01
CA LEU A 26 11.28 3.43 -32.70
C LEU A 26 12.36 4.54 -32.71
N PRO A 27 13.31 4.51 -31.77
CA PRO A 27 14.38 5.48 -31.72
C PRO A 27 15.32 5.33 -32.92
N MET A 28 15.95 6.43 -33.36
CA MET A 28 16.92 6.41 -34.46
C MET A 28 18.06 5.40 -34.27
N SER A 29 18.38 5.06 -33.02
CA SER A 29 19.38 4.03 -32.68
C SER A 29 18.96 2.63 -33.14
N ALA A 30 17.66 2.32 -33.18
CA ALA A 30 17.14 1.05 -33.68
C ALA A 30 17.35 0.88 -35.19
N PHE A 31 17.32 1.99 -35.95
CA PHE A 31 17.55 1.99 -37.40
C PHE A 31 19.03 1.97 -37.77
N ARG A 32 19.90 2.56 -36.93
CA ARG A 32 21.34 2.67 -37.23
C ARG A 32 22.16 1.48 -36.74
N ASN A 33 21.78 0.88 -35.61
CA ASN A 33 22.61 -0.09 -34.92
C ASN A 33 21.87 -1.41 -34.76
N GLU A 34 22.35 -2.46 -35.42
CA GLU A 34 21.87 -3.84 -35.22
C GLU A 34 22.01 -4.29 -33.75
N LYS A 35 23.04 -3.80 -33.04
CA LYS A 35 23.24 -4.07 -31.61
C LYS A 35 22.04 -3.67 -30.73
N TRP A 36 21.24 -2.69 -31.16
CA TRP A 36 20.00 -2.31 -30.47
C TRP A 36 18.99 -3.45 -30.44
N TRP A 37 19.00 -4.33 -31.44
CA TRP A 37 18.11 -5.49 -31.50
C TRP A 37 18.67 -6.73 -30.79
N SER A 38 19.85 -6.63 -30.17
CA SER A 38 20.49 -7.76 -29.48
C SER A 38 19.66 -8.28 -28.31
N ASN A 39 19.76 -9.58 -28.02
CA ASN A 39 19.02 -10.24 -26.93
C ASN A 39 19.70 -10.03 -25.55
N SER A 40 20.22 -8.84 -25.26
CA SER A 40 20.89 -8.57 -23.99
C SER A 40 19.89 -8.24 -22.88
N PRO A 41 19.82 -9.00 -21.77
CA PRO A 41 18.90 -8.72 -20.66
C PRO A 41 19.21 -7.41 -19.91
N SER A 42 20.38 -6.80 -20.13
CA SER A 42 20.74 -5.48 -19.59
C SER A 42 19.99 -4.34 -20.28
N SER A 43 19.52 -4.55 -21.52
CA SER A 43 18.81 -3.55 -22.30
C SER A 43 17.31 -3.60 -22.02
N VAL A 44 16.71 -2.45 -21.70
CA VAL A 44 15.29 -2.37 -21.32
C VAL A 44 14.36 -2.82 -22.45
N HIS A 45 14.67 -2.46 -23.69
CA HIS A 45 13.92 -2.88 -24.88
C HIS A 45 14.00 -4.40 -25.08
N ALA A 46 15.21 -4.97 -24.99
CA ALA A 46 15.41 -6.40 -25.17
C ALA A 46 14.74 -7.23 -24.07
N LYS A 47 14.77 -6.73 -22.84
CA LYS A 47 14.03 -7.34 -21.73
C LYS A 47 12.54 -7.46 -22.01
N ALA A 48 11.92 -6.48 -22.69
CA ALA A 48 10.48 -6.50 -22.94
C ALA A 48 10.04 -7.69 -23.81
N TRP A 49 10.75 -7.97 -24.92
CA TRP A 49 10.42 -9.15 -25.74
C TRP A 49 10.87 -10.45 -25.09
N LEU A 50 12.02 -10.46 -24.39
CA LEU A 50 12.48 -11.63 -23.65
C LEU A 50 11.48 -12.04 -22.55
N ASP A 51 10.95 -11.09 -21.78
CA ASP A 51 9.92 -11.33 -20.75
C ASP A 51 8.60 -11.81 -21.37
N ALA A 52 8.30 -11.38 -22.60
CA ALA A 52 7.16 -11.89 -23.38
C ALA A 52 7.41 -13.27 -24.01
N GLY A 53 8.63 -13.82 -23.89
CA GLY A 53 9.00 -15.13 -24.39
C GLY A 53 9.38 -15.15 -25.87
N TRP A 54 9.80 -14.01 -26.39
CA TRP A 54 10.29 -13.85 -27.75
C TRP A 54 11.78 -13.51 -27.73
N LYS A 55 12.53 -14.03 -28.69
CA LYS A 55 13.93 -13.63 -28.96
C LYS A 55 14.04 -13.12 -30.38
N MET A 56 14.91 -12.14 -30.60
CA MET A 56 15.29 -11.71 -31.94
C MET A 56 16.15 -12.82 -32.59
N GLN A 57 15.83 -13.20 -33.81
CA GLN A 57 16.57 -14.20 -34.59
C GLN A 57 17.47 -13.53 -35.63
N GLU A 58 16.92 -12.57 -36.36
CA GLU A 58 17.61 -11.84 -37.44
C GLU A 58 17.03 -10.42 -37.54
N VAL A 59 17.87 -9.46 -37.88
CA VAL A 59 17.47 -8.10 -38.25
C VAL A 59 18.14 -7.71 -39.55
N ASN A 60 17.37 -7.08 -40.43
CA ASN A 60 17.87 -6.48 -41.65
C ASN A 60 17.51 -4.99 -41.62
N LEU A 61 18.53 -4.14 -41.52
CA LEU A 61 18.36 -2.69 -41.45
C LEU A 61 18.06 -2.09 -42.83
N ASP A 62 18.57 -2.69 -43.90
CA ASP A 62 18.42 -2.19 -45.27
C ASP A 62 16.98 -2.38 -45.77
N GLU A 63 16.41 -3.55 -45.54
CA GLU A 63 15.00 -3.84 -45.85
C GLU A 63 14.03 -3.43 -44.73
N GLY A 64 14.55 -3.09 -43.56
CA GLY A 64 13.77 -2.56 -42.44
C GLY A 64 12.85 -3.58 -41.73
N TYR A 65 13.33 -4.81 -41.52
CA TYR A 65 12.57 -5.86 -40.85
C TYR A 65 13.34 -6.60 -39.76
N VAL A 66 12.59 -7.19 -38.83
CA VAL A 66 13.09 -8.03 -37.75
C VAL A 66 12.30 -9.34 -37.72
N VAL A 67 13.00 -10.44 -37.50
CA VAL A 67 12.41 -11.76 -37.31
C VAL A 67 12.51 -12.14 -35.83
N PHE A 68 11.35 -12.35 -35.21
CA PHE A 68 11.24 -12.83 -33.84
C PHE A 68 10.90 -14.32 -33.81
N GLN A 69 11.58 -15.07 -32.96
CA GLN A 69 11.30 -16.47 -32.67
C GLN A 69 10.77 -16.61 -31.24
N LYS A 70 9.66 -17.32 -31.08
CA LYS A 70 9.07 -17.62 -29.79
C LYS A 70 9.90 -18.69 -29.07
N VAL A 71 10.40 -18.37 -27.88
CA VAL A 71 11.11 -19.32 -27.03
C VAL A 71 10.08 -20.13 -26.26
N LYS A 72 10.02 -21.43 -26.56
CA LYS A 72 8.96 -22.35 -26.12
C LYS A 72 9.15 -22.77 -24.66
N SER A 73 9.05 -21.86 -23.69
CA SER A 73 8.89 -22.19 -22.25
C SER A 73 8.89 -21.01 -21.27
N LEU A 74 8.31 -19.85 -21.58
CA LEU A 74 7.88 -18.98 -20.48
C LEU A 74 6.56 -19.51 -19.94
N GLN A 75 6.68 -20.48 -19.04
CA GLN A 75 5.71 -20.66 -17.96
C GLN A 75 5.43 -19.25 -17.47
N THR A 76 4.29 -18.67 -17.84
CA THR A 76 3.88 -17.36 -17.33
C THR A 76 3.84 -17.56 -15.82
N LYS A 77 4.90 -17.18 -15.10
CA LYS A 77 4.88 -17.15 -13.65
C LYS A 77 3.71 -16.24 -13.39
N ASN A 78 2.62 -16.85 -12.96
CA ASN A 78 1.35 -16.18 -12.80
C ASN A 78 1.58 -15.10 -11.73
N HIS A 79 2.03 -13.92 -12.18
CA HIS A 79 1.91 -12.66 -11.47
C HIS A 79 0.43 -12.22 -11.46
N ARG A 80 -0.50 -13.17 -11.64
CA ARG A 80 -1.66 -13.24 -10.77
C ARG A 80 -1.13 -13.14 -9.35
N ARG A 81 -0.96 -11.89 -8.90
CA ARG A 81 -0.95 -11.49 -7.51
C ARG A 81 -1.86 -12.49 -6.85
N LYS A 82 -1.30 -13.25 -5.91
CA LYS A 82 -2.03 -14.12 -5.01
C LYS A 82 -2.91 -13.22 -4.11
N ARG A 83 -3.71 -12.32 -4.70
CA ARG A 83 -5.08 -12.06 -4.31
C ARG A 83 -5.83 -13.37 -4.58
N SER A 84 -5.52 -14.40 -3.78
CA SER A 84 -6.62 -14.96 -3.01
C SER A 84 -7.20 -13.74 -2.27
N ARG A 85 -8.26 -13.05 -2.70
CA ARG A 85 -9.53 -13.65 -3.15
C ARG A 85 -9.68 -15.00 -2.47
N GLU A 86 -9.56 -14.93 -1.15
CA GLU A 86 -10.28 -15.80 -0.25
C GLU A 86 -11.63 -16.03 -0.90
N LYS A 87 -11.81 -17.24 -1.42
CA LYS A 87 -13.07 -17.68 -1.97
C LYS A 87 -14.09 -17.33 -0.89
N VAL A 88 -15.05 -16.47 -1.20
CA VAL A 88 -16.14 -16.15 -0.27
C VAL A 88 -16.92 -17.46 -0.13
N LYS A 89 -16.57 -18.27 0.88
CA LYS A 89 -17.06 -19.64 1.05
C LYS A 89 -18.53 -19.68 1.45
N LYS A 90 -19.15 -18.53 1.73
CA LYS A 90 -20.51 -18.44 2.28
C LYS A 90 -21.24 -17.25 1.65
N PRO A 91 -22.47 -17.44 1.13
CA PRO A 91 -23.31 -16.29 0.78
C PRO A 91 -23.46 -15.42 2.04
N PHE A 92 -23.35 -14.10 1.90
CA PHE A 92 -23.50 -13.13 2.99
C PHE A 92 -22.34 -13.01 4.02
N THR A 93 -21.08 -13.21 3.62
CA THR A 93 -19.96 -12.77 4.50
C THR A 93 -19.85 -11.23 4.45
N PRO A 94 -20.02 -10.50 5.57
CA PRO A 94 -19.85 -9.05 5.56
C PRO A 94 -18.40 -8.69 5.20
N ALA A 95 -18.21 -7.58 4.49
CA ALA A 95 -16.87 -7.08 4.18
C ALA A 95 -16.05 -6.95 5.48
N PRO A 96 -14.75 -7.32 5.48
CA PRO A 96 -13.94 -7.31 6.69
C PRO A 96 -13.89 -5.90 7.29
N TYR A 97 -14.58 -5.71 8.41
CA TYR A 97 -14.60 -4.44 9.12
C TYR A 97 -13.34 -4.31 9.99
N ARG A 98 -12.57 -3.23 9.77
CA ARG A 98 -11.44 -2.89 10.62
C ARG A 98 -11.93 -1.98 11.74
N ALA A 99 -12.05 -2.51 12.95
CA ALA A 99 -12.33 -1.68 14.12
C ALA A 99 -11.27 -0.57 14.24
N PRO A 100 -11.67 0.71 14.41
CA PRO A 100 -10.73 1.81 14.56
C PRO A 100 -9.88 1.57 15.81
N ARG A 101 -8.54 1.64 15.66
CA ARG A 101 -7.64 1.48 16.80
C ARG A 101 -7.74 2.71 17.69
N SER A 102 -8.10 2.51 18.96
CA SER A 102 -7.97 3.56 19.98
C SER A 102 -6.49 3.95 20.13
N ARG A 103 -6.18 5.24 19.98
CA ARG A 103 -4.82 5.76 20.14
C ARG A 103 -4.45 5.69 21.63
N LYS A 104 -3.44 4.89 21.96
CA LYS A 104 -2.87 4.90 23.31
C LYS A 104 -2.34 6.33 23.61
N PRO A 105 -2.56 6.86 24.84
CA PRO A 105 -2.07 8.19 25.19
C PRO A 105 -0.54 8.25 25.11
N SER A 106 0.02 9.42 24.80
CA SER A 106 1.47 9.63 24.80
C SER A 106 2.06 9.40 26.20
N LYS A 107 3.34 9.00 26.25
CA LYS A 107 4.08 8.82 27.51
C LYS A 107 3.97 10.05 28.42
N THR A 108 4.04 11.25 27.84
CA THR A 108 3.85 12.53 28.54
C THR A 108 2.45 12.67 29.15
N LYS A 109 1.39 12.25 28.44
CA LYS A 109 0.01 12.30 28.95
C LYS A 109 -0.19 11.29 30.09
N VAL A 110 0.40 10.09 29.98
CA VAL A 110 0.42 9.10 31.06
C VAL A 110 1.16 9.63 32.29
N ALA A 111 2.34 10.23 32.11
CA ALA A 111 3.11 10.83 33.20
C ALA A 111 2.35 11.98 33.89
N LYS A 112 1.67 12.84 33.14
CA LYS A 112 0.82 13.91 33.71
C LYS A 112 -0.33 13.34 34.54
N ILE A 113 -0.98 12.28 34.08
CA ILE A 113 -2.06 11.60 34.83
C ILE A 113 -1.49 10.96 36.10
N TYR A 114 -0.35 10.28 36.00
CA TYR A 114 0.33 9.66 37.15
C TYR A 114 0.74 10.70 38.20
N ALA A 115 1.33 11.82 37.78
CA ALA A 115 1.68 12.92 38.67
C ALA A 115 0.43 13.51 39.36
N ARG A 116 -0.68 13.70 38.62
CA ARG A 116 -1.95 14.13 39.21
C ARG A 116 -2.46 13.14 40.25
N PHE A 117 -2.40 11.84 39.95
CA PHE A 117 -2.81 10.79 40.88
C PHE A 117 -1.95 10.82 42.17
N LYS A 118 -0.62 10.90 42.04
CA LYS A 118 0.30 11.01 43.18
C LYS A 118 0.10 12.30 43.99
N ASN A 119 -0.25 13.42 43.35
CA ASN A 119 -0.59 14.66 44.05
C ASN A 119 -1.90 14.51 44.84
N LEU A 120 -2.91 13.83 44.29
CA LEU A 120 -4.15 13.53 45.00
C LEU A 120 -3.89 12.60 46.20
N GLU A 121 -3.03 11.59 46.05
CA GLU A 121 -2.61 10.72 47.15
C GLU A 121 -1.92 11.52 48.26
N ARG A 122 -0.94 12.38 47.91
CA ARG A 122 -0.28 13.25 48.89
C ARG A 122 -1.26 14.18 49.59
N LYS A 123 -2.17 14.80 48.85
CA LYS A 123 -3.22 15.67 49.43
C LYS A 123 -4.13 14.89 50.38
N ARG A 124 -4.50 13.65 50.04
CA ARG A 124 -5.30 12.79 50.93
C ARG A 124 -4.55 12.40 52.19
N ALA A 125 -3.25 12.12 52.09
CA ALA A 125 -2.41 11.75 53.23
C ALA A 125 -2.11 12.95 54.15
N SER A 126 -1.93 14.15 53.59
CA SER A 126 -1.67 15.38 54.35
C SER A 126 -2.92 16.00 54.98
N MET A 127 -4.12 15.54 54.60
CA MET A 127 -5.35 16.06 55.20
C MET A 127 -5.50 15.54 56.64
N PRO A 128 -5.79 16.42 57.62
CA PRO A 128 -6.05 16.02 58.99
C PRO A 128 -7.16 14.97 59.06
N LYS A 129 -6.88 13.83 59.69
CA LYS A 129 -7.88 12.80 59.98
C LYS A 129 -8.51 13.12 61.34
N TYR A 130 -9.70 13.70 61.32
CA TYR A 130 -10.50 13.90 62.52
C TYR A 130 -11.04 12.54 63.02
N ARG A 131 -10.86 12.23 64.31
CA ARG A 131 -11.50 11.07 64.94
C ARG A 131 -12.98 11.39 65.17
N GLY A 132 -13.88 10.49 64.76
CA GLY A 132 -15.33 10.65 64.89
C GLY A 132 -16.01 11.35 63.70
N SER A 133 -17.31 11.64 63.84
CA SER A 133 -18.15 12.27 62.81
C SER A 133 -17.97 13.80 62.72
N PHE A 134 -17.21 14.42 63.62
CA PHE A 134 -16.92 15.85 63.63
C PHE A 134 -15.83 16.21 62.62
N LYS A 135 -16.20 16.24 61.33
CA LYS A 135 -15.41 16.91 60.29
C LYS A 135 -15.87 18.37 60.21
N PRO A 136 -14.95 19.36 60.15
CA PRO A 136 -15.36 20.74 59.92
C PRO A 136 -16.03 20.84 58.55
N LYS A 137 -17.17 21.55 58.50
CA LYS A 137 -17.90 21.78 57.24
C LYS A 137 -16.99 22.40 56.18
N SER A 138 -17.07 21.92 54.94
CA SER A 138 -16.33 22.48 53.81
C SER A 138 -16.71 23.95 53.58
N ALA A 139 -15.79 24.76 53.05
CA ALA A 139 -16.08 26.16 52.73
C ALA A 139 -17.31 26.32 51.81
N TYR A 140 -17.57 25.33 50.95
CA TYR A 140 -18.76 25.26 50.10
C TYR A 140 -20.04 24.98 50.91
N GLU A 141 -20.00 24.01 51.83
CA GLU A 141 -21.14 23.67 52.71
C GLU A 141 -21.51 24.85 53.62
N LYS A 142 -20.51 25.59 54.11
CA LYS A 142 -20.71 26.82 54.90
C LYS A 142 -21.37 27.95 54.10
N ARG A 143 -21.20 27.97 52.78
CA ARG A 143 -21.83 28.98 51.89
C ARG A 143 -23.28 28.63 51.53
N LEU A 144 -23.61 27.34 51.48
CA LEU A 144 -24.94 26.84 51.10
C LEU A 144 -26.00 27.02 52.20
N TYR A 145 -25.60 26.94 53.47
CA TYR A 145 -26.48 27.10 54.62
C TYR A 145 -26.03 28.32 55.42
N LYS A 146 -26.59 29.50 55.12
CA LYS A 146 -26.63 30.63 56.06
C LYS A 146 -27.92 30.48 56.87
N PRO A 147 -27.88 29.95 58.11
CA PRO A 147 -29.08 29.65 58.88
C PRO A 147 -29.92 30.89 59.26
N GLU A 148 -29.43 32.11 59.02
CA GLU A 148 -30.10 33.36 59.43
C GLU A 148 -30.68 34.20 58.29
N GLU A 149 -30.52 33.81 57.02
CA GLU A 149 -31.20 34.51 55.92
C GLU A 149 -32.64 33.98 55.78
N LYS A 150 -33.60 34.69 56.40
CA LYS A 150 -35.04 34.46 56.11
C LYS A 150 -35.29 34.76 54.62
N PRO A 151 -35.92 33.85 53.86
CA PRO A 151 -36.30 34.15 52.48
C PRO A 151 -37.29 35.32 52.48
N LYS A 152 -37.02 36.34 51.65
CA LYS A 152 -37.95 37.43 51.33
C LYS A 152 -38.99 36.97 50.32
#